data_AF-A0A9E1RD68-F1
#
_entry.id   AF-A0A9E1RD68-F1
#
_cell.length_a   1.000
_cell.length_b   1.000
_cell.length_c   1.000
_cell.angle_alpha   90.00
_cell.angle_beta   90.00
_cell.angle_gamma   90.00
#
_symmetry.space_group_name_H-M   'P 1'
#
loop_
_entity.id
_entity.type
_entity.pdbx_description
1 polymer ?
#
loop_
_entity_poly.entity_id
_entity_poly.type
_entity_poly.pdbx_seq_one_letter_code
_entity_poly.pdbx_strand_id
1 'polypeptide(L)' 'MILGALFDLGVDPRKIRKALSTLDLKGYKLKTKQVKRGLISGTKAEVRIDKSPPAKPT' A
#
# COMPACT_ATOMS: atom_id res chain seq x y z
N MET A 1 6.15 -3.79 5.38
CA MET A 1 7.36 -3.31 4.66
C MET A 1 7.52 -3.92 3.25
N ILE A 2 6.59 -4.73 2.74
CA ILE A 2 6.75 -5.42 1.43
C ILE A 2 6.45 -4.50 0.24
N LEU A 3 5.34 -3.74 0.28
CA LEU A 3 4.91 -2.91 -0.85
C LEU A 3 5.96 -1.89 -1.30
N GLY A 4 6.62 -1.23 -0.34
CA GLY A 4 7.70 -0.29 -0.62
C GLY A 4 8.85 -0.92 -1.41
N ALA A 5 9.28 -2.11 -1.00
CA ALA A 5 10.33 -2.85 -1.68
C ALA A 5 9.95 -3.22 -3.13
N LEU A 6 8.68 -3.53 -3.40
CA LEU A 6 8.22 -3.79 -4.77
C LEU A 6 8.36 -2.55 -5.67
N PHE A 7 8.10 -1.36 -5.13
CA PHE A 7 8.35 -0.11 -5.86
C PHE A 7 9.84 0.13 -6.07
N ASP A 8 10.67 -0.12 -5.05
CA ASP A 8 12.13 0.04 -5.16
C ASP A 8 12.76 -0.96 -6.15
N LEU A 9 12.16 -2.15 -6.30
CA LEU A 9 12.53 -3.15 -7.32
C LEU A 9 11.99 -2.82 -8.73
N GLY A 10 11.24 -1.74 -8.89
CA GLY A 10 10.71 -1.31 -10.20
C GLY A 10 9.48 -2.09 -10.69
N VAL A 11 8.76 -2.78 -9.80
CA VAL A 11 7.51 -3.44 -10.18
C VAL A 11 6.49 -2.38 -10.62
N ASP A 12 5.85 -2.61 -11.77
CA ASP A 12 4.84 -1.71 -12.32
C ASP A 12 3.75 -1.41 -11.26
N PRO A 13 3.55 -0.13 -10.88
CA PRO A 13 2.50 0.29 -9.96
C PRO A 13 1.10 -0.22 -10.32
N ARG A 14 0.80 -0.44 -11.61
CA ARG A 14 -0.49 -0.97 -12.06
C ARG A 14 -0.69 -2.42 -11.61
N LYS A 15 0.36 -3.24 -11.63
CA LYS A 15 0.32 -4.63 -11.13
C LYS A 15 0.07 -4.66 -9.63
N ILE A 16 0.74 -3.76 -8.89
CA ILE A 16 0.55 -3.62 -7.43
C ILE A 16 -0.90 -3.21 -7.12
N ARG A 17 -1.44 -2.22 -7.83
CA ARG A 17 -2.85 -1.79 -7.66
C ARG A 17 -3.84 -2.89 -8.00
N LYS A 18 -3.59 -3.65 -9.08
CA LYS A 18 -4.43 -4.79 -9.47
C LYS A 18 -4.43 -5.88 -8.39
N ALA A 19 -3.26 -6.22 -7.85
CA ALA A 19 -3.15 -7.18 -6.75
C ALA A 19 -3.85 -6.67 -5.48
N LEU A 20 -3.70 -5.39 -5.13
CA LEU A 20 -4.42 -4.82 -3.99
C LEU A 20 -5.95 -4.81 -4.18
N SER A 21 -6.43 -4.70 -5.43
CA SER A 21 -7.88 -4.76 -5.72
C SER A 21 -8.50 -6.14 -5.54
N THR A 22 -7.70 -7.20 -5.41
CA THR A 22 -8.22 -8.54 -5.10
C THR A 22 -8.51 -8.74 -3.61
N LEU A 23 -8.14 -7.77 -2.77
CA LEU A 23 -8.53 -7.75 -1.37
C LEU A 23 -9.96 -7.22 -1.27
N ASP A 24 -10.79 -7.83 -0.43
CA ASP A 24 -12.14 -7.32 -0.12
C ASP A 24 -12.06 -6.09 0.82
N LEU A 25 -11.38 -5.05 0.35
CA LEU A 25 -11.16 -3.79 1.04
C LEU A 25 -11.72 -2.66 0.18
N LYS A 26 -12.87 -2.12 0.59
CA LYS A 26 -13.52 -1.00 -0.11
C LYS A 26 -12.85 0.33 0.24
N GLY A 27 -12.77 1.22 -0.75
CA GLY A 27 -12.37 2.61 -0.54
C GLY A 27 -10.90 2.83 -0.14
N TYR A 28 -10.03 1.84 -0.34
CA TYR A 28 -8.61 2.03 0.02
C TYR A 28 -7.92 3.04 -0.90
N LYS A 29 -6.98 3.80 -0.35
CA LYS A 29 -6.14 4.77 -1.04
C LYS A 29 -4.68 4.39 -0.83
N LEU A 30 -3.96 4.13 -1.92
CA LEU A 30 -2.51 3.89 -1.90
C LEU A 30 -1.75 5.19 -2.20
N LYS A 31 -0.90 5.61 -1.27
CA LYS A 31 0.08 6.68 -1.46
C LYS A 31 1.49 6.12 -1.37
N THR A 32 2.38 6.57 -2.25
CA THR A 32 3.79 6.20 -2.24
C THR A 32 4.63 7.46 -2.21
N LYS A 33 5.73 7.44 -1.45
CA LYS A 33 6.72 8.50 -1.48
C LYS A 33 8.11 7.94 -1.22
N GLN A 34 9.11 8.54 -1.87
CA GLN A 34 10.50 8.29 -1.51
C GLN A 34 10.76 8.84 -0.11
N VAL A 35 11.48 8.08 0.70
CA VAL A 35 11.89 8.47 2.06
C VAL A 35 13.36 8.15 2.26
N LYS A 36 14.03 8.99 3.05
CA LYS A 36 15.39 8.76 3.53
C LYS A 36 15.38 8.78 5.06
N ARG A 37 15.96 7.76 5.68
CA ARG A 37 16.08 7.60 7.14
C ARG A 37 17.54 7.25 7.44
N GLY A 38 18.31 8.25 7.87
CA GLY A 38 19.76 8.12 7.98
C GLY A 38 20.39 7.77 6.64
N LEU A 39 21.12 6.65 6.59
CA LEU A 39 21.79 6.16 5.38
C LEU A 39 20.89 5.32 4.47
N ILE A 40 19.66 5.01 4.90
CA ILE A 40 18.75 4.14 4.16
C ILE A 40 17.75 4.99 3.38
N SER A 41 17.62 4.73 2.08
CA SER A 41 16.58 5.31 1.22
C SER A 41 15.69 4.21 0.66
N GLY A 42 14.43 4.53 0.41
CA GLY A 42 13.49 3.62 -0.24
C GLY A 42 12.08 4.19 -0.30
N THR A 43 11.14 3.38 -0.77
CA THR A 43 9.75 3.80 -0.96
C THR A 43 8.93 3.51 0.29
N LYS A 44 8.35 4.55 0.89
CA LYS A 44 7.24 4.39 1.84
C LYS A 44 5.94 4.25 1.07
N ALA A 45 5.35 3.06 1.10
CA ALA A 45 3.98 2.81 0.66
C ALA A 45 3.02 2.88 1.86
N GLU A 46 1.95 3.66 1.72
CA GLU A 46 0.92 3.87 2.73
C GLU A 46 -0.45 3.54 2.15
N VAL A 47 -1.11 2.53 2.73
CA VAL A 47 -2.47 2.15 2.39
C VAL A 47 -3.39 2.70 3.46
N ARG A 48 -4.29 3.60 3.07
CA ARG A 48 -5.32 4.14 3.96
C ARG A 48 -6.64 3.51 3.59
N ILE A 49 -7.34 2.97 4.57
CA ILE A 49 -8.72 2.51 4.42
C ILE A 49 -9.63 3.54 5.07
N ASP A 50 -10.74 3.87 4.41
CA ASP A 50 -11.78 4.65 5.04
C ASP A 50 -12.37 3.81 6.18
N LYS A 51 -12.70 4.44 7.32
CA LYS A 51 -13.10 3.75 8.54
C LYS A 51 -14.47 3.10 8.32
N SER A 52 -14.50 1.84 7.89
CA SER A 52 -15.73 1.04 7.89
C SER A 52 -16.00 0.59 9.33
N PRO A 53 -17.24 0.70 9.85
CA PRO A 53 -17.56 0.13 11.16
C PRO A 53 -17.23 -1.37 11.15
N PRO A 54 -16.66 -1.93 12.25
CA PRO A 54 -16.35 -3.34 12.31
C PRO A 54 -17.62 -4.14 11.96
N ALA A 55 -17.48 -5.10 11.04
CA ALA A 55 -18.58 -5.99 10.70
C ALA A 55 -19.13 -6.58 12.00
N LYS A 56 -20.43 -6.37 12.27
CA LYS A 56 -21.10 -7.00 13.40
C LYS A 56 -20.93 -8.52 13.24
N PRO A 57 -20.41 -9.23 14.26
CA PRO A 57 -20.53 -10.68 14.29
C PRO A 57 -22.02 -11.02 14.30
N THR A 58 -22.49 -11.70 13.26
CA THR A 58 -23.77 -12.44 13.26
C THR A 58 -23.64 -13.73 14.04
#